data_AF-A0AAV5L7B0-F1
#
_entry.id   AF-A0AAV5L7B0-F1
#
_cell.length_a   1.000
_cell.length_b   1.000
_cell.length_c   1.000
_cell.angle_alpha   90.00
_cell.angle_beta   90.00
_cell.angle_gamma   90.00
#
_symmetry.space_group_name_H-M   'P 1'
#
loop_
_entity.id
_entity.type
_entity.pdbx_description
1 polymer ?
#
loop_
_entity_poly.entity_id
_entity_poly.type
_entity_poly.pdbx_seq_one_letter_code
_entity_poly.pdbx_strand_id
1 'polypeptide(L)'
;MEHNKKKLIILLSIASVAALSIIFRRRRQKKNRHAARCYLHTDPKPQYTFKHVLADNSYSPFNHLNLDGLEEKSQPYEADITASIDNPPVEFKFLEGVDVDLETSDSYVWVDTESQLTQLADALSKEKVFAVDTQQHSLRSFLGFTALIQVVVY
;
A
#
# COMPACT_ATOMS: atom_id res chain seq x y z
N MET A 1 15.83 13.28 72.73
CA MET A 1 15.16 13.94 71.57
C MET A 1 15.95 13.86 70.27
N GLU A 2 17.27 14.03 70.29
CA GLU A 2 18.11 14.10 69.07
C GLU A 2 18.17 12.79 68.26
N HIS A 3 18.19 11.64 68.93
CA HIS A 3 18.24 10.31 68.30
C HIS A 3 16.97 9.97 67.48
N ASN A 4 15.79 10.40 67.93
CA ASN A 4 14.54 10.16 67.21
C ASN A 4 14.43 11.05 65.96
N LYS A 5 15.03 12.24 65.98
CA LYS A 5 15.14 13.12 64.79
C LYS A 5 16.05 12.49 63.72
N LYS A 6 17.19 11.90 64.12
CA LYS A 6 18.11 11.20 63.20
C LYS A 6 17.44 9.99 62.54
N LYS A 7 16.67 9.19 63.31
CA LYS A 7 15.87 8.07 62.76
C LYS A 7 14.81 8.53 61.77
N LEU A 8 14.11 9.63 62.07
CA LEU A 8 13.10 10.20 61.18
C LEU A 8 13.72 10.67 59.86
N ILE A 9 14.88 11.35 59.91
CA ILE A 9 15.60 11.79 58.73
C ILE A 9 16.03 10.60 57.86
N ILE A 10 16.59 9.54 58.47
CA ILE A 10 17.00 8.33 57.74
C ILE A 10 15.79 7.66 57.06
N LEU A 11 14.67 7.53 57.75
CA LEU A 11 13.43 6.98 57.18
C LEU A 11 12.92 7.81 56.00
N LEU A 12 12.96 9.14 56.12
CA LEU A 12 12.55 10.05 55.04
C LEU A 12 13.44 9.90 53.80
N SER A 13 14.76 9.76 54.01
CA SER A 13 15.75 9.54 52.94
C SER A 13 15.53 8.21 52.22
N ILE A 14 15.25 7.14 52.95
CA ILE A 14 14.98 5.82 52.35
C ILE A 14 13.69 5.86 51.53
N ALA A 15 12.64 6.49 52.07
CA ALA A 15 11.36 6.64 51.38
C ALA A 15 11.49 7.48 50.10
N SER A 16 12.27 8.56 50.11
CA SER A 16 12.47 9.41 48.94
C SER A 16 13.26 8.71 47.84
N VAL A 17 14.31 7.96 48.18
CA VAL A 17 15.08 7.13 47.23
C VAL A 17 14.22 6.03 46.63
N ALA A 18 13.41 5.35 47.45
CA ALA A 18 12.47 4.33 46.98
C ALA A 18 11.44 4.93 46.00
N ALA A 19 10.84 6.08 46.33
CA ALA A 19 9.89 6.76 45.45
C ALA A 19 10.54 7.18 44.12
N LEU A 20 11.74 7.76 44.15
CA LEU A 20 12.48 8.17 42.96
C LEU A 20 12.83 6.98 42.07
N SER A 21 13.26 5.85 42.65
CA SER A 21 13.59 4.64 41.88
C SER A 21 12.36 4.04 41.17
N ILE A 22 11.19 4.05 41.82
CA ILE A 22 9.92 3.62 41.21
C ILE A 22 9.53 4.54 40.04
N ILE A 23 9.66 5.86 40.21
CA ILE A 23 9.37 6.85 39.15
C ILE A 23 10.32 6.67 37.96
N PHE A 24 11.62 6.50 38.22
CA PHE A 24 12.63 6.30 37.18
C PHE A 24 12.40 5.00 36.39
N ARG A 25 12.05 3.91 37.08
CA ARG A 25 11.74 2.61 36.46
C ARG A 25 10.48 2.69 35.58
N ARG A 26 9.43 3.38 36.04
CA ARG A 26 8.21 3.63 35.23
C ARG A 26 8.49 4.49 33.99
N ARG A 27 9.32 5.52 34.11
CA ARG A 27 9.72 6.36 32.97
C ARG A 27 10.55 5.57 31.93
N ARG A 28 11.47 4.73 32.38
CA ARG A 28 12.28 3.86 31.51
C ARG A 28 11.43 2.80 30.80
N GLN A 29 10.48 2.18 31.49
CA GLN A 29 9.51 1.26 30.87
C GLN A 29 8.62 1.96 29.83
N LYS A 30 8.16 3.19 30.08
CA LYS A 30 7.40 3.96 29.07
C LYS A 30 8.25 4.28 27.83
N LYS A 31 9.51 4.70 27.99
CA LYS A 31 10.40 4.96 26.84
C LYS A 31 10.67 3.69 26.01
N ASN A 32 10.90 2.54 26.64
CA ASN A 32 11.12 1.28 25.92
C ASN A 32 9.88 0.76 25.18
N ARG A 33 8.66 1.09 25.63
CA ARG A 33 7.43 0.73 24.89
C ARG A 33 7.30 1.42 23.53
N HIS A 34 7.92 2.59 23.35
CA HIS A 34 7.90 3.28 22.06
C HIS A 34 8.95 2.77 21.07
N ALA A 35 10.05 2.18 21.57
CA ALA A 35 11.12 1.64 20.73
C ALA A 35 10.80 0.25 20.13
N ALA A 36 9.79 -0.46 20.68
CA ALA A 36 9.37 -1.78 20.22
C ALA A 36 8.13 -1.74 19.29
N ARG A 37 7.89 -0.61 18.61
CA ARG A 37 6.87 -0.56 17.55
C ARG A 37 7.45 -1.23 16.30
N CYS A 38 7.34 -2.55 16.25
CA CYS A 38 7.46 -3.28 14.99
C CYS A 38 6.57 -2.59 13.95
N TYR A 39 7.10 -2.34 12.76
CA TYR A 39 6.41 -1.83 11.56
C TYR A 39 5.10 -2.57 11.20
N LEU A 40 4.78 -3.65 11.91
CA LEU A 40 3.60 -4.49 11.75
C LEU A 40 2.31 -3.92 12.37
N HIS A 41 2.38 -2.93 13.27
CA HIS A 41 1.26 -2.60 14.17
C HIS A 41 0.67 -1.19 14.10
N THR A 42 1.10 -0.29 13.20
CA THR A 42 0.56 1.08 13.18
C THR A 42 -0.49 1.33 12.10
N ASP A 43 -0.34 0.73 10.90
CA ASP A 43 -1.22 1.08 9.79
C ASP A 43 -2.34 0.04 9.57
N PRO A 44 -3.59 0.48 9.41
CA PRO A 44 -4.71 -0.40 9.10
C PRO A 44 -4.43 -1.14 7.79
N LYS A 45 -4.82 -2.42 7.73
CA LYS A 45 -4.69 -3.20 6.50
C LYS A 45 -5.70 -2.71 5.46
N PRO A 46 -5.28 -2.28 4.26
CA PRO A 46 -6.20 -1.84 3.21
C PRO A 46 -7.22 -2.91 2.81
N GLN A 47 -6.88 -4.19 2.93
CA GLN A 47 -7.78 -5.29 2.58
C GLN A 47 -9.07 -5.31 3.41
N TYR A 48 -9.10 -4.67 4.58
CA TYR A 48 -10.32 -4.57 5.40
C TYR A 48 -11.39 -3.63 4.82
N THR A 49 -11.04 -2.79 3.83
CA THR A 49 -11.98 -1.87 3.19
C THR A 49 -12.45 -2.35 1.81
N PHE A 50 -12.03 -3.54 1.37
CA PHE A 50 -12.41 -4.07 0.05
C PHE A 50 -13.89 -4.49 0.05
N LYS A 51 -14.64 -4.06 -0.98
CA LYS A 51 -16.10 -4.28 -1.08
C LYS A 51 -16.49 -5.72 -1.41
N HIS A 52 -15.74 -6.38 -2.31
CA HIS A 52 -16.16 -7.65 -2.91
C HIS A 52 -15.17 -8.80 -2.71
N VAL A 53 -13.90 -8.53 -2.38
CA VAL A 53 -12.84 -9.55 -2.38
C VAL A 53 -12.17 -9.57 -1.02
N LEU A 54 -12.67 -10.41 -0.12
CA LEU A 54 -11.77 -11.05 0.83
C LEU A 54 -10.92 -11.99 -0.01
N ALA A 55 -9.62 -11.72 -0.12
CA ALA A 55 -8.72 -12.54 -0.92
C ALA A 55 -8.86 -14.01 -0.51
N ASP A 56 -9.45 -14.83 -1.39
CA ASP A 56 -9.52 -16.27 -1.20
C ASP A 56 -8.10 -16.82 -1.36
N ASN A 57 -7.51 -17.24 -0.24
CA ASN A 57 -6.17 -17.79 -0.18
C ASN A 57 -6.19 -19.33 -0.11
N SER A 58 -7.33 -19.95 -0.43
CA SER A 58 -7.40 -21.39 -0.59
C SER A 58 -6.59 -21.85 -1.80
N TYR A 59 -6.32 -23.16 -1.87
CA TYR A 59 -5.65 -23.78 -3.03
C TYR A 59 -6.62 -24.04 -4.21
N SER A 60 -7.75 -23.34 -4.26
CA SER A 60 -8.69 -23.45 -5.38
C SER A 60 -8.08 -22.83 -6.64
N PRO A 61 -8.44 -23.31 -7.84
CA PRO A 61 -8.05 -22.64 -9.09
C PRO A 61 -8.55 -21.19 -9.10
N PHE A 62 -7.74 -20.29 -9.65
CA PHE A 62 -8.13 -18.90 -9.83
C PHE A 62 -9.35 -18.81 -10.75
N ASN A 63 -10.39 -18.11 -10.29
CA ASN A 63 -11.57 -17.82 -11.09
C ASN A 63 -11.52 -16.37 -11.55
N HIS A 64 -11.54 -16.14 -12.86
CA HIS A 64 -11.57 -14.80 -13.43
C HIS A 64 -12.86 -14.08 -13.00
N LEU A 65 -12.76 -12.80 -12.63
CA LEU A 65 -13.93 -11.98 -12.36
C LEU A 65 -14.71 -11.79 -13.66
N ASN A 66 -15.80 -12.55 -13.82
CA ASN A 66 -16.70 -12.39 -14.95
C ASN A 66 -17.91 -11.53 -14.54
N LEU A 67 -18.01 -10.33 -15.12
CA LEU A 67 -19.14 -9.43 -14.90
C LEU A 67 -20.37 -9.80 -15.76
N ASP A 68 -20.16 -10.58 -16.83
CA ASP A 68 -21.18 -10.95 -17.83
C ASP A 68 -21.79 -12.34 -17.58
N GLY A 69 -21.34 -13.05 -16.53
CA GLY A 69 -21.97 -14.29 -16.04
C GLY A 69 -21.75 -15.54 -16.90
N LEU A 70 -20.88 -15.49 -17.91
CA LEU A 70 -20.48 -16.65 -18.71
C LEU A 70 -19.38 -17.44 -17.98
N GLU A 71 -19.66 -18.67 -17.56
CA GLU A 71 -18.64 -19.53 -16.91
C GLU A 71 -17.63 -20.07 -17.94
N GLU A 72 -16.72 -19.21 -18.40
CA GLU A 72 -15.56 -19.62 -19.19
C GLU A 72 -14.35 -19.79 -18.26
N LYS A 73 -13.81 -21.00 -18.21
CA LYS A 73 -12.58 -21.35 -17.47
C LYS A 73 -11.29 -21.04 -18.23
N SER A 74 -11.42 -20.54 -19.47
CA SER A 74 -10.33 -20.11 -20.34
C SER A 74 -9.90 -18.68 -20.01
N GLN A 75 -8.73 -18.29 -20.51
CA GLN A 75 -8.30 -16.89 -20.45
C GLN A 75 -9.28 -16.03 -21.26
N PRO A 76 -10.04 -15.11 -20.64
CA PRO A 76 -11.19 -14.47 -21.31
C PRO A 76 -10.87 -13.70 -22.59
N TYR A 77 -9.62 -13.24 -22.74
CA TYR A 77 -9.17 -12.43 -23.89
C TYR A 77 -8.18 -13.16 -24.80
N GLU A 78 -8.00 -14.47 -24.67
CA GLU A 78 -7.02 -15.24 -25.47
C GLU A 78 -7.24 -15.08 -26.98
N ALA A 79 -8.50 -15.19 -27.42
CA ALA A 79 -8.87 -15.03 -28.83
C ALA A 79 -8.57 -13.62 -29.35
N ASP A 80 -8.94 -12.59 -28.59
CA ASP A 80 -8.75 -11.19 -28.97
C ASP A 80 -7.26 -10.81 -29.01
N ILE A 81 -6.47 -11.31 -28.04
CA ILE A 81 -5.03 -11.12 -28.01
C ILE A 81 -4.38 -11.80 -29.22
N THR A 82 -4.75 -13.04 -29.52
CA THR A 82 -4.20 -13.79 -30.66
C THR A 82 -4.50 -13.08 -31.98
N ALA A 83 -5.74 -12.64 -32.18
CA ALA A 83 -6.13 -11.86 -33.36
C ALA A 83 -5.36 -10.53 -33.47
N SER A 84 -5.09 -9.87 -32.34
CA SER A 84 -4.32 -8.62 -32.30
C SER A 84 -2.84 -8.83 -32.60
N ILE A 85 -2.26 -9.97 -32.23
CA ILE A 85 -0.87 -10.33 -32.58
C ILE A 85 -0.77 -10.64 -34.08
N ASP A 86 -1.73 -11.39 -34.62
CA ASP A 86 -1.75 -11.78 -36.04
C ASP A 86 -2.02 -10.58 -36.97
N ASN A 87 -2.80 -9.60 -36.51
CA ASN A 87 -3.13 -8.38 -37.24
C ASN A 87 -3.04 -7.15 -36.31
N PRO A 88 -1.84 -6.59 -36.10
CA PRO A 88 -1.64 -5.50 -35.16
C PRO A 88 -2.43 -4.25 -35.59
N PRO A 89 -3.30 -3.69 -34.72
CA PRO A 89 -4.12 -2.53 -35.06
C PRO A 89 -3.30 -1.23 -35.21
N VAL A 90 -2.05 -1.24 -34.75
CA VAL A 90 -1.14 -0.09 -34.81
C VAL A 90 0.19 -0.53 -35.40
N GLU A 91 0.59 0.07 -36.52
CA GLU A 91 1.97 0.00 -36.98
C GLU A 91 2.85 0.76 -35.98
N PHE A 92 3.62 0.03 -35.17
CA PHE A 92 4.62 0.61 -34.29
C PHE A 92 5.81 1.13 -35.12
N LYS A 93 5.65 2.29 -35.76
CA LYS A 93 6.80 3.13 -36.10
C LYS A 93 7.22 3.80 -34.81
N PHE A 94 8.06 3.10 -34.05
CA PHE A 94 8.70 3.64 -32.86
C PHE A 94 9.43 4.92 -33.27
N LEU A 95 8.79 6.06 -33.03
CA LEU A 95 9.31 7.43 -32.98
C LEU A 95 10.73 7.58 -33.54
N GLU A 96 10.93 7.37 -34.85
CA GLU A 96 12.15 7.79 -35.52
C GLU A 96 12.13 9.33 -35.55
N GLY A 97 12.76 9.94 -34.55
CA GLY A 97 12.98 11.38 -34.49
C GLY A 97 11.93 12.22 -33.74
N VAL A 98 11.04 11.61 -32.94
CA VAL A 98 10.26 12.40 -31.96
C VAL A 98 11.04 12.43 -30.66
N ASP A 99 11.55 13.62 -30.34
CA ASP A 99 12.09 13.94 -29.01
C ASP A 99 10.90 13.94 -28.05
N VAL A 100 10.59 12.77 -27.50
CA VAL A 100 9.66 12.66 -26.37
C VAL A 100 10.40 13.30 -25.22
N ASP A 101 9.95 14.47 -24.81
CA ASP A 101 10.44 15.15 -23.62
C ASP A 101 10.18 14.24 -22.42
N LEU A 102 11.18 13.43 -22.09
CA LEU A 102 11.19 12.55 -20.93
C LEU A 102 11.49 13.33 -19.65
N GLU A 103 11.57 14.66 -19.69
CA GLU A 103 11.55 15.46 -18.47
C GLU A 103 10.22 15.19 -17.77
N THR A 104 10.31 14.37 -16.73
CA THR A 104 9.24 14.13 -15.79
C THR A 104 8.76 15.48 -15.30
N SER A 105 7.62 15.94 -15.83
CA SER A 105 6.98 17.14 -15.31
C SER A 105 6.75 16.93 -13.81
N ASP A 106 7.09 17.91 -12.97
CA ASP A 106 6.85 17.84 -11.53
C ASP A 106 5.34 17.78 -11.17
N SER A 107 4.46 17.88 -12.17
CA SER A 107 3.01 17.76 -12.03
C SER A 107 2.51 16.35 -12.33
N TYR A 108 1.62 15.85 -11.47
CA TYR A 108 0.86 14.63 -11.70
C TYR A 108 -0.60 14.83 -11.29
N VAL A 109 -1.50 14.05 -11.90
CA VAL A 109 -2.91 14.01 -11.51
C VAL A 109 -3.12 12.79 -10.62
N TRP A 110 -3.48 13.02 -9.35
CA TRP A 110 -3.87 11.94 -8.44
C TRP A 110 -5.33 11.56 -8.67
N VAL A 111 -5.57 10.28 -8.97
CA VAL A 111 -6.90 9.73 -9.24
C VAL A 111 -7.29 8.79 -8.11
N ASP A 112 -8.23 9.21 -7.26
CA ASP A 112 -8.69 8.43 -6.10
C ASP A 112 -10.23 8.34 -5.98
N THR A 113 -10.96 8.90 -6.95
CA THR A 113 -12.41 8.80 -7.05
C THR A 113 -12.87 8.14 -8.34
N GLU A 114 -14.05 7.54 -8.31
CA GLU A 114 -14.68 6.92 -9.48
C GLU A 114 -14.86 7.92 -10.64
N SER A 115 -15.30 9.14 -10.35
CA SER A 115 -15.47 10.17 -11.39
C SER A 115 -14.16 10.56 -12.07
N GLN A 116 -13.05 10.64 -11.33
CA GLN A 116 -11.74 10.91 -11.93
C GLN A 116 -11.26 9.73 -12.76
N LEU A 117 -11.51 8.49 -12.30
CA LEU A 117 -11.18 7.28 -13.05
C LEU A 117 -11.95 7.21 -14.37
N THR A 118 -13.23 7.56 -14.39
CA THR A 118 -14.03 7.66 -15.63
C THR A 118 -13.44 8.69 -16.58
N GLN A 119 -13.09 9.88 -16.08
CA GLN A 119 -12.46 10.92 -16.90
C GLN A 119 -11.12 10.48 -17.48
N LEU A 120 -10.32 9.76 -16.69
CA LEU A 120 -9.06 9.16 -17.16
C LEU A 120 -9.32 8.15 -18.27
N ALA A 121 -10.28 7.23 -18.09
CA ALA A 121 -10.65 6.26 -19.11
C ALA A 121 -11.14 6.92 -20.42
N ASP A 122 -11.97 7.96 -20.31
CA ASP A 122 -12.45 8.74 -21.46
C ASP A 122 -11.30 9.46 -22.18
N ALA A 123 -10.30 9.96 -21.46
CA ALA A 123 -9.11 10.56 -22.04
C ALA A 123 -8.27 9.50 -22.77
N LEU A 124 -7.95 8.38 -22.12
CA LEU A 124 -7.16 7.30 -22.69
C LEU A 124 -7.81 6.65 -23.92
N SER A 125 -9.15 6.65 -24.01
CA SER A 125 -9.87 6.13 -25.19
C SER A 125 -9.57 6.87 -26.49
N LYS A 126 -9.03 8.09 -26.40
CA LYS A 126 -8.68 8.94 -27.55
C LYS A 126 -7.21 8.80 -27.93
N GLU A 127 -6.41 8.18 -27.07
CA GLU A 127 -4.98 8.00 -27.25
C GLU A 127 -4.67 6.76 -28.08
N LYS A 128 -3.65 6.83 -28.92
CA LYS A 128 -3.20 5.68 -29.72
C LYS A 128 -2.29 4.75 -28.92
N VAL A 129 -1.45 5.32 -28.06
CA VAL A 129 -0.47 4.62 -27.22
C VAL A 129 -0.33 5.38 -25.91
N PHE A 130 -0.25 4.65 -24.81
CA PHE A 130 0.09 5.17 -23.49
C PHE A 130 0.92 4.13 -22.74
N ALA A 131 1.76 4.58 -21.81
CA ALA A 131 2.57 3.69 -20.98
C ALA A 131 1.85 3.41 -19.65
N VAL A 132 2.00 2.17 -19.14
CA VAL A 132 1.38 1.73 -17.88
C VAL A 132 2.43 1.00 -17.03
N ASP A 133 2.47 1.31 -15.73
CA ASP A 133 3.23 0.57 -14.71
C ASP A 133 2.37 0.30 -13.47
N THR A 134 2.76 -0.67 -12.64
CA THR A 134 2.04 -1.00 -11.40
C THR A 134 2.99 -1.18 -10.22
N GLN A 135 2.56 -0.71 -9.04
CA GLN A 135 3.23 -1.00 -7.78
C GLN A 135 2.46 -2.08 -7.01
N GLN A 136 3.17 -3.11 -6.56
CA GLN A 136 2.59 -4.29 -5.90
C GLN A 136 2.95 -4.33 -4.41
N HIS A 137 2.05 -4.84 -3.57
CA HIS A 137 2.33 -5.06 -2.14
C HIS A 137 2.10 -6.52 -1.74
N SER A 138 3.16 -7.20 -1.30
CA SER A 138 3.13 -8.63 -0.92
C SER A 138 3.50 -8.92 0.54
N LEU A 139 4.05 -7.96 1.30
CA LEU A 139 4.52 -8.24 2.67
C LEU A 139 3.39 -8.56 3.66
N ARG A 140 2.24 -7.86 3.56
CA ARG A 140 1.09 -8.02 4.47
C ARG A 140 -0.14 -8.64 3.79
N SER A 141 0.06 -9.31 2.64
CA SER A 141 -0.97 -9.98 1.84
C SER A 141 -0.43 -11.31 1.32
N PHE A 142 -1.20 -12.41 1.38
CA PHE A 142 -0.71 -13.74 0.97
C PHE A 142 -0.44 -13.82 -0.54
N LEU A 143 -1.41 -13.41 -1.38
CA LEU A 143 -1.26 -13.36 -2.84
C LEU A 143 -0.73 -12.01 -3.37
N GLY A 144 -0.49 -11.05 -2.48
CA GLY A 144 -0.25 -9.66 -2.88
C GLY A 144 -1.51 -8.89 -3.26
N PHE A 145 -1.36 -7.63 -3.63
CA PHE A 145 -2.36 -6.80 -4.31
C PHE A 145 -1.68 -5.61 -5.01
N THR A 146 -2.29 -5.11 -6.08
CA THR A 146 -1.86 -3.87 -6.74
C THR A 146 -2.18 -2.67 -5.85
N ALA A 147 -1.16 -1.92 -5.44
CA ALA A 147 -1.29 -0.75 -4.57
C ALA A 147 -1.41 0.56 -5.36
N LEU A 148 -0.82 0.63 -6.56
CA LEU A 148 -0.87 1.80 -7.44
C LEU A 148 -0.76 1.37 -8.90
N ILE A 149 -1.39 2.15 -9.78
CA ILE A 149 -1.21 2.07 -11.23
C ILE A 149 -0.73 3.46 -11.69
N GLN A 150 0.30 3.48 -12.51
CA GLN A 150 0.80 4.71 -13.14
C GLN A 150 0.51 4.66 -14.64
N VAL A 151 0.02 5.76 -15.19
CA VAL A 151 -0.28 5.89 -16.62
C VAL A 151 0.37 7.17 -17.14
N VAL A 152 1.06 7.06 -18.27
CA VAL A 152 1.67 8.20 -18.98
C VAL A 152 1.11 8.25 -20.40
N VAL A 153 0.58 9.40 -20.76
CA VAL A 153 0.06 9.72 -22.10
C VAL A 153 1.10 10.60 -22.81
N TYR A 154 1.24 10.46 -24.12
CA TYR A 154 2.23 11.15 -24.96
C TYR A 154 1.58 12.09 -25.96
#